data_AF-A0A7X8HU66-F1
#
_entry.id   AF-A0A7X8HU66-F1
#
_cell.length_a   1.000
_cell.length_b   1.000
_cell.length_c   1.000
_cell.angle_alpha   90.00
_cell.angle_beta   90.00
_cell.angle_gamma   90.00
#
_symmetry.space_group_name_H-M   'P 1'
#
loop_
_entity.id
_entity.type
_entity.pdbx_description
1 polymer ?
#
loop_
_entity_poly.entity_id
_entity_poly.type
_entity_poly.pdbx_seq_one_letter_code
_entity_poly.pdbx_strand_id
1 'polypeptide(L)'
;MDYTAYFTQDMARRIYYTLLEEDSGQLPFPEFKLNYSIRKRSENDEPLEVLLDIYTEGNSKEASYTLKYDGSYSNYRFISGNEIIKT
;
A
#
# COMPACT_ATOMS: atom_id res chain seq x y z
N MET A 1 -16.58 1.64 -4.50
CA MET A 1 -16.27 0.21 -4.27
C MET A 1 -15.28 0.16 -3.12
N ASP A 2 -15.38 -0.80 -2.21
CA ASP A 2 -14.39 -0.94 -1.13
C ASP A 2 -13.28 -1.89 -1.61
N TYR A 3 -12.12 -1.33 -1.95
CA TYR A 3 -10.98 -2.10 -2.41
C TYR A 3 -10.15 -2.68 -1.26
N THR A 4 -10.42 -2.31 0.00
CA THR A 4 -9.63 -2.73 1.17
C THR A 4 -9.66 -4.25 1.35
N ALA A 5 -10.73 -4.92 0.93
CA ALA A 5 -10.88 -6.38 0.96
C ALA A 5 -9.81 -7.13 0.14
N TYR A 6 -9.22 -6.49 -0.87
CA TYR A 6 -8.14 -7.11 -1.66
C TYR A 6 -6.78 -7.01 -0.97
N PHE A 7 -6.60 -6.14 0.03
CA PHE A 7 -5.31 -5.90 0.66
C PHE A 7 -5.06 -6.84 1.84
N THR A 8 -4.55 -8.01 1.50
CA THR A 8 -4.19 -9.06 2.45
C THR A 8 -2.85 -8.80 3.14
N GLN A 9 -2.60 -9.52 4.25
CA GLN A 9 -1.31 -9.46 4.92
C GLN A 9 -0.15 -9.95 4.06
N ASP A 10 -0.41 -10.94 3.19
CA ASP A 10 0.60 -11.43 2.25
C ASP A 10 0.99 -10.35 1.24
N MET A 11 0.02 -9.57 0.76
CA MET A 11 0.29 -8.45 -0.15
C MET A 11 1.08 -7.34 0.53
N ALA A 12 0.71 -6.94 1.75
CA ALA A 12 1.48 -5.94 2.50
C ALA A 12 2.94 -6.39 2.67
N ARG A 13 3.17 -7.67 3.00
CA ARG A 13 4.51 -8.25 3.08
C ARG A 13 5.27 -8.17 1.75
N ARG A 14 4.64 -8.52 0.63
CA ARG A 14 5.27 -8.44 -0.71
C ARG A 14 5.65 -7.01 -1.05
N ILE A 15 4.74 -6.07 -0.85
CA ILE A 15 4.98 -4.63 -1.05
C ILE A 15 6.18 -4.19 -0.21
N TYR A 16 6.22 -4.54 1.07
CA TYR A 16 7.34 -4.20 1.95
C TYR A 16 8.69 -4.66 1.40
N TYR A 17 8.80 -5.93 1.01
CA TYR A 17 10.07 -6.48 0.51
C TYR A 17 10.52 -5.85 -0.80
N THR A 18 9.60 -5.61 -1.74
CA THR A 18 9.94 -4.86 -2.95
C THR A 18 10.46 -3.47 -2.60
N LEU A 19 9.86 -2.81 -1.60
CA LEU A 19 10.23 -1.46 -1.21
C LEU A 19 11.56 -1.33 -0.45
N LEU A 20 12.17 -2.45 -0.06
CA LEU A 20 13.55 -2.47 0.42
C LEU A 20 14.56 -2.31 -0.72
N GLU A 21 14.18 -2.66 -1.94
CA GLU A 21 15.06 -2.64 -3.12
C GLU A 21 14.69 -1.51 -4.09
N GLU A 22 13.40 -1.17 -4.20
CA GLU A 22 12.86 -0.17 -5.12
C GLU A 22 12.01 0.87 -4.37
N ASP A 23 11.90 2.10 -4.86
CA ASP A 23 11.06 3.14 -4.21
C ASP A 23 9.56 3.00 -4.51
N SER A 24 9.21 2.17 -5.50
CA SER A 24 7.83 2.00 -5.97
C SER A 24 7.65 0.70 -6.76
N GLY A 25 6.41 0.26 -6.92
CA GLY A 25 6.08 -0.87 -7.79
C GLY A 25 4.60 -0.91 -8.15
N GLN A 26 4.20 -2.00 -8.81
CA GLN A 26 2.82 -2.24 -9.23
C GLN A 26 2.43 -3.70 -9.02
N LEU A 27 1.23 -3.92 -8.48
CA LEU A 27 0.56 -5.22 -8.47
C LEU A 27 -0.61 -5.21 -9.46
N PRO A 28 -0.62 -6.10 -10.47
CA PRO A 28 -1.75 -6.22 -11.38
C PRO A 28 -2.89 -7.04 -10.74
N PHE A 29 -4.12 -6.54 -10.87
CA PHE A 29 -5.35 -7.27 -10.56
C PHE A 29 -6.20 -7.41 -11.83
N PRO A 30 -7.16 -8.37 -11.86
CA PRO A 30 -8.02 -8.55 -13.04
C PRO A 30 -8.83 -7.31 -13.43
N GLU A 31 -9.19 -6.45 -12.47
CA GLU A 31 -10.11 -5.33 -12.69
C GLU A 31 -9.45 -3.95 -12.49
N PHE A 32 -8.24 -3.91 -11.91
CA PHE A 32 -7.55 -2.67 -11.58
C PHE A 32 -6.04 -2.86 -11.46
N LYS A 33 -5.30 -1.76 -11.41
CA LYS A 33 -3.87 -1.74 -11.10
C LYS A 33 -3.66 -1.09 -9.74
N LEU A 34 -2.88 -1.74 -8.90
CA LEU A 34 -2.45 -1.18 -7.63
C LEU A 34 -1.02 -0.69 -7.76
N ASN A 35 -0.82 0.62 -7.76
CA ASN A 35 0.49 1.23 -7.67
C ASN A 35 0.83 1.46 -6.20
N TYR A 36 2.07 1.22 -5.82
CA TYR A 36 2.54 1.51 -4.47
C TYR A 36 3.87 2.24 -4.51
N SER A 37 4.06 3.20 -3.62
CA SER A 37 5.30 3.97 -3.53
C SER A 37 5.57 4.42 -2.11
N ILE A 38 6.85 4.61 -1.80
CA ILE A 38 7.25 5.06 -0.47
C ILE A 38 6.88 6.52 -0.30
N ARG A 39 6.14 6.79 0.77
CA ARG A 39 5.83 8.13 1.25
C ARG A 39 6.82 8.59 2.32
N LYS A 40 7.26 7.66 3.17
CA LYS A 40 8.19 7.94 4.26
C LYS A 40 9.07 6.72 4.57
N ARG A 41 10.37 6.95 4.71
CA ARG A 41 11.35 5.97 5.22
C ARG A 41 11.67 6.23 6.70
N SER A 42 12.13 5.19 7.38
CA SER A 42 12.73 5.27 8.72
C SER A 42 14.19 5.74 8.62
N GLU A 43 14.83 5.94 9.76
CA GLU A 43 16.26 6.26 9.83
C GLU A 43 17.15 5.12 9.29
N ASN A 44 16.66 3.88 9.30
CA ASN A 44 17.36 2.70 8.77
C ASN A 44 16.96 2.41 7.31
N ASP A 45 16.41 3.39 6.60
CA ASP A 45 15.95 3.29 5.21
C ASP A 45 14.76 2.32 4.99
N GLU A 46 14.16 1.75 6.04
CA GLU A 46 12.97 0.90 5.90
C GLU A 46 11.71 1.73 5.56
N PRO A 47 10.78 1.23 4.73
CA PRO A 47 9.54 1.93 4.42
C PRO A 47 8.61 1.97 5.64
N LEU A 48 8.23 3.18 6.09
CA LEU A 48 7.30 3.40 7.21
C LEU A 48 5.88 3.68 6.73
N GLU A 49 5.75 4.52 5.71
CA GLU A 49 4.47 4.88 5.11
C GLU A 49 4.56 4.67 3.61
N VAL A 50 3.58 3.96 3.07
CA VAL A 50 3.48 3.61 1.65
C VAL A 50 2.16 4.13 1.13
N LEU A 51 2.22 4.89 0.04
CA LEU A 51 1.04 5.31 -0.70
C LEU A 51 0.58 4.15 -1.58
N LEU A 52 -0.71 3.86 -1.58
CA LEU A 52 -1.36 2.83 -2.36
C LEU A 52 -2.40 3.50 -3.26
N ASP A 53 -2.17 3.51 -4.57
CA ASP A 53 -3.07 4.14 -5.52
C ASP A 53 -3.69 3.10 -6.45
N ILE A 54 -5.02 3.14 -6.54
CA ILE A 54 -5.79 2.23 -7.39
C ILE A 54 -6.19 2.96 -8.67
N TYR A 55 -5.91 2.33 -9.80
CA TYR A 55 -6.27 2.82 -11.12
C TYR A 55 -7.12 1.79 -11.86
N THR A 56 -8.13 2.27 -12.60
CA THR A 56 -8.84 1.44 -13.58
C THR A 56 -7.92 1.03 -14.73
N GLU A 57 -8.34 0.08 -15.57
CA GLU A 57 -7.63 -0.23 -16.82
C GLU A 57 -7.42 0.98 -17.72
N GLY A 58 -8.36 1.93 -17.71
CA GLY A 58 -8.26 3.22 -18.41
C GLY A 58 -7.33 4.24 -17.75
N ASN A 59 -6.52 3.84 -16.75
CA ASN A 59 -5.60 4.68 -15.98
C ASN A 59 -6.28 5.86 -15.25
N SER A 60 -7.58 5.76 -14.95
CA SER A 60 -8.26 6.74 -14.09
C SER A 60 -8.05 6.32 -12.62
N LYS A 61 -7.65 7.28 -11.76
CA LYS A 61 -7.43 7.02 -10.34
C LYS A 61 -8.77 6.90 -9.61
N GLU A 62 -9.02 5.73 -9.00
CA GLU A 62 -10.26 5.43 -8.28
C GLU A 62 -10.13 5.70 -6.79
N ALA A 63 -8.99 5.36 -6.19
CA ALA A 63 -8.78 5.45 -4.76
C ALA A 63 -7.31 5.64 -4.40
N SER A 64 -7.08 6.12 -3.19
CA SER A 64 -5.76 6.29 -2.59
C SER A 64 -5.82 5.95 -1.11
N TYR A 65 -4.90 5.11 -0.65
CA TYR A 65 -4.77 4.69 0.74
C TYR A 65 -3.34 4.91 1.21
N THR A 66 -3.16 5.12 2.51
CA THR A 66 -1.83 5.04 3.12
C THR A 66 -1.73 3.78 3.96
N LEU A 67 -0.73 2.97 3.66
CA LEU A 67 -0.33 1.80 4.43
C LEU A 67 0.79 2.23 5.39
N LYS A 68 0.60 2.02 6.68
CA LYS A 68 1.60 2.32 7.70
C LYS A 68 2.10 1.05 8.37
N TYR A 69 3.42 0.87 8.41
CA TYR A 69 4.08 -0.18 9.18
C TYR A 69 4.38 0.34 10.59
N ASP A 70 4.10 -0.47 11.62
CA ASP A 70 4.21 -0.07 13.03
C ASP A 70 5.44 -0.64 13.76
N GLY A 71 6.44 -1.12 13.01
CA GLY A 71 7.66 -1.72 13.55
C GLY A 71 7.54 -3.23 13.83
N SER A 72 6.36 -3.82 13.62
CA SER A 72 6.21 -5.27 13.50
C SER A 72 5.82 -5.63 12.06
N TYR A 73 6.65 -6.46 11.40
CA TYR A 73 6.54 -6.81 9.97
C TYR A 73 5.21 -7.44 9.52
N SER A 74 4.31 -7.69 10.48
CA SER A 74 2.99 -8.31 10.31
C SER A 74 1.81 -7.40 10.66
N ASN A 75 2.03 -6.22 11.25
CA ASN A 75 0.95 -5.29 11.58
C ASN A 75 1.06 -4.05 10.70
N TYR A 76 0.10 -3.92 9.79
CA TYR A 76 -0.12 -2.70 9.05
C TYR A 76 -1.47 -2.11 9.42
N ARG A 77 -1.60 -0.81 9.20
CA ARG A 77 -2.88 -0.10 9.33
C ARG A 77 -3.16 0.66 8.05
N PHE A 78 -4.41 0.59 7.59
CA PHE A 78 -4.90 1.46 6.53
C PHE A 78 -5.39 2.76 7.12
N ILE A 79 -4.97 3.85 6.50
CA ILE A 79 -5.41 5.19 6.83
C ILE A 79 -6.01 5.79 5.56
N SER A 80 -7.27 6.23 5.66
CA SER A 80 -7.94 7.06 4.65
C SER A 80 -8.32 8.38 5.30
N GLY A 81 -7.67 9.48 4.91
CA GLY A 81 -7.77 10.75 5.63
C GLY A 81 -7.23 10.64 7.06
N ASN A 82 -8.08 10.87 8.07
CA ASN A 82 -7.74 10.74 9.50
C ASN A 82 -8.32 9.47 10.16
N GLU A 83 -8.97 8.59 9.39
CA GLU A 83 -9.65 7.42 9.95
C GLU A 83 -8.83 6.14 9.70
N ILE A 84 -8.66 5.35 10.77
CA ILE A 84 -8.14 3.99 10.68
C ILE A 84 -9.29 3.11 10.18
N ILE A 85 -9.12 2.51 9.00
CA ILE A 85 -10.10 1.56 8.49
C ILE A 85 -9.94 0.27 9.29
N LYS A 86 -10.95 -0.09 10.09
CA LYS A 86 -11.01 -1.40 10.73
C LYS A 86 -11.42 -2.43 9.67
N THR A 87 -10.47 -3.26 9.26
CA THR A 87 -10.71 -4.55 8.59
C THR A 87 -11.43 -5.51 9.52
#